data_AF-A7Y8T1-F1
#
_entry.id   AF-A7Y8T1-F1
#
_cell.length_a   1.000
_cell.length_b   1.000
_cell.length_c   1.000
_cell.angle_alpha   90.00
_cell.angle_beta   90.00
_cell.angle_gamma   90.00
#
_symmetry.space_group_name_H-M   'P 1'
#
loop_
_entity.id
_entity.type
_entity.pdbx_description
1 polymer ?
#
loop_
_entity_poly.entity_id
_entity_poly.type
_entity_poly.pdbx_seq_one_letter_code
_entity_poly.pdbx_strand_id
1 'polypeptide(L)'
;LFNNQETDRRGVKHLLEEMAKSNLQSLLLDNYLHHLLDLLIASWAKKRPQYLRKFELRIPGSLPLVPPDIGSLIALTHLHIHVEAVEPQAVHALGCLPNLVVLRLELSTDPTLTVCGTDGFQCLKVFWYGGGGNGI
;
A
#
# COMPACT_ATOMS: atom_id res chain seq x y z
N LEU A 1 19.34 -20.44 13.43
CA LEU A 1 18.11 -20.23 12.63
C LEU A 1 17.82 -18.77 12.27
N PHE A 2 18.68 -17.80 12.63
CA PHE A 2 18.47 -16.36 12.32
C PHE A 2 18.95 -15.90 10.93
N ASN A 3 19.57 -16.77 10.12
CA ASN A 3 20.23 -16.34 8.88
C ASN A 3 19.30 -16.16 7.68
N ASN A 4 18.14 -16.82 7.66
CA ASN A 4 17.27 -16.84 6.47
C ASN A 4 16.44 -15.56 6.30
N GLN A 5 15.94 -14.98 7.40
CA GLN A 5 15.10 -13.78 7.34
C GLN A 5 15.87 -12.55 6.85
N GLU A 6 17.14 -12.42 7.25
CA GLU A 6 17.98 -11.30 6.82
C GLU A 6 18.44 -11.47 5.35
N THR A 7 18.72 -12.70 4.91
CA THR A 7 18.98 -12.96 3.48
C THR A 7 17.76 -12.66 2.62
N ASP A 8 16.56 -13.03 3.09
CA ASP A 8 15.31 -12.79 2.36
C ASP A 8 15.02 -11.29 2.23
N ARG A 9 15.21 -10.53 3.32
CA ARG A 9 15.06 -9.06 3.31
C ARG A 9 16.05 -8.39 2.34
N ARG A 10 17.31 -8.83 2.32
CA ARG A 10 18.30 -8.31 1.36
C ARG A 10 17.91 -8.62 -0.08
N GLY A 11 17.43 -9.83 -0.34
CA GLY A 11 16.95 -10.25 -1.66
C GLY A 11 15.78 -9.39 -2.14
N VAL A 12 14.77 -9.18 -1.28
CA VAL A 12 13.61 -8.34 -1.57
C VAL A 12 14.03 -6.90 -1.83
N LYS A 13 14.90 -6.33 -0.98
CA LYS A 13 15.41 -4.98 -1.16
C LYS A 13 16.11 -4.81 -2.52
N HIS A 14 17.02 -5.73 -2.84
CA HIS A 14 17.74 -5.71 -4.12
C HIS A 14 16.77 -5.80 -5.32
N LEU A 15 15.77 -6.69 -5.23
CA LEU A 15 14.74 -6.82 -6.26
C LEU A 15 14.00 -5.49 -6.49
N LEU A 16 13.55 -4.84 -5.42
CA LEU A 16 12.85 -3.54 -5.49
C LEU A 16 13.72 -2.44 -6.13
N GLU A 17 15.02 -2.43 -5.84
CA GLU A 17 15.98 -1.48 -6.43
C GLU A 17 16.16 -1.71 -7.93
N GLU A 18 16.26 -2.97 -8.37
CA GLU A 18 16.38 -3.32 -9.79
C GLU A 18 15.10 -3.01 -10.56
N MET A 19 13.94 -3.31 -9.97
CA MET A 19 12.64 -2.96 -10.56
C MET A 19 12.49 -1.45 -10.74
N ALA A 20 13.01 -0.64 -9.81
CA ALA A 20 13.01 0.82 -9.95
C ALA A 20 13.91 1.34 -11.10
N LYS A 21 14.89 0.56 -11.54
CA LYS A 21 15.77 0.88 -12.69
C LYS A 21 15.25 0.31 -14.02
N SER A 22 14.33 -0.66 -13.94
CA SER A 22 13.78 -1.33 -15.12
C SER A 22 12.83 -0.44 -15.93
N ASN A 23 12.49 -0.90 -17.13
CA ASN A 23 11.42 -0.32 -17.96
C ASN A 23 10.02 -0.88 -17.65
N LEU A 24 9.85 -1.53 -16.49
CA LEU A 24 8.60 -2.16 -16.11
C LEU A 24 7.47 -1.13 -16.05
N GLN A 25 6.38 -1.42 -16.76
CA GLN A 25 5.22 -0.53 -16.82
C GLN A 25 4.08 -0.96 -15.89
N SER A 26 4.01 -2.25 -15.54
CA SER A 26 2.99 -2.79 -14.66
C SER A 26 3.63 -3.70 -13.64
N LEU A 27 3.28 -3.50 -12.37
CA LEU A 27 3.67 -4.34 -11.27
C LEU A 27 2.47 -4.68 -10.41
N LEU A 28 2.36 -5.96 -10.08
CA LEU A 28 1.52 -6.47 -9.01
C LEU A 28 2.42 -7.10 -7.95
N LEU A 29 2.35 -6.58 -6.72
CA LEU A 29 2.86 -7.24 -5.53
C LEU A 29 1.68 -7.84 -4.79
N ASP A 30 1.40 -9.10 -5.09
CA ASP A 30 0.35 -9.88 -4.43
C ASP A 30 0.91 -10.58 -3.19
N ASN A 31 0.07 -10.72 -2.16
CA ASN A 31 0.46 -11.27 -0.86
C ASN A 31 1.74 -10.63 -0.27
N TYR A 32 1.90 -9.31 -0.43
CA TYR A 32 3.09 -8.60 0.04
C TYR A 32 3.08 -8.50 1.57
N LEU A 33 4.05 -9.13 2.22
CA LEU A 33 4.08 -9.26 3.68
C LEU A 33 4.23 -7.89 4.36
N HIS A 34 3.35 -7.61 5.33
CA HIS A 34 3.33 -6.31 6.03
C HIS A 34 4.68 -5.94 6.67
N HIS A 35 5.44 -6.92 7.17
CA HIS A 35 6.76 -6.68 7.78
C HIS A 35 7.88 -6.37 6.78
N LEU A 36 7.60 -6.42 5.46
CA LEU A 36 8.50 -5.99 4.38
C LEU A 36 8.06 -4.66 3.77
N LEU A 37 6.95 -4.07 4.26
CA LEU A 37 6.44 -2.81 3.73
C LEU A 37 7.42 -1.66 3.95
N ASP A 38 8.16 -1.69 5.04
CA ASP A 38 9.23 -0.76 5.34
C ASP A 38 10.32 -0.75 4.24
N LEU A 39 10.66 -1.92 3.67
CA LEU A 39 11.61 -2.03 2.57
C LEU A 39 11.06 -1.40 1.29
N LEU A 40 9.78 -1.65 0.97
CA LEU A 40 9.13 -1.07 -0.20
C LEU A 40 9.10 0.46 -0.11
N ILE A 41 8.69 0.97 1.05
CA ILE A 41 8.68 2.40 1.36
C ILE A 41 10.09 2.97 1.28
N ALA A 42 11.08 2.36 1.95
CA ALA A 42 12.46 2.84 1.92
C ALA A 42 13.05 2.89 0.50
N SER A 43 12.77 1.88 -0.32
CA SER A 43 13.29 1.82 -1.69
C SER A 43 12.63 2.84 -2.61
N TRP A 44 11.31 3.07 -2.49
CA TRP A 44 10.54 3.80 -3.49
C TRP A 44 10.00 5.16 -3.05
N ALA A 45 10.06 5.50 -1.74
CA ALA A 45 9.67 6.82 -1.24
C ALA A 45 10.46 7.96 -1.88
N LYS A 46 11.76 7.73 -2.16
CA LYS A 46 12.67 8.74 -2.72
C LYS A 46 12.87 8.60 -4.23
N LYS A 47 12.55 7.44 -4.80
CA LYS A 47 12.83 7.11 -6.20
C LYS A 47 11.63 6.42 -6.82
N ARG A 48 10.81 7.20 -7.53
CA ARG A 48 9.70 6.68 -8.32
C ARG A 48 10.25 5.81 -9.46
N PRO A 49 9.79 4.55 -9.62
CA PRO A 49 10.07 3.77 -10.83
C PRO A 49 9.54 4.52 -12.06
N GLN A 50 10.44 5.01 -12.91
CA GLN A 50 10.13 6.04 -13.93
C GLN A 50 9.09 5.59 -14.95
N TYR A 51 9.12 4.31 -15.32
CA TYR A 51 8.25 3.75 -16.35
C TYR A 51 7.00 3.09 -15.80
N LEU A 52 6.87 2.99 -14.47
CA LEU A 52 5.78 2.28 -13.83
C LEU A 52 4.49 3.10 -13.91
N ARG A 53 3.53 2.58 -14.67
CA ARG A 53 2.22 3.18 -14.93
C ARG A 53 1.12 2.54 -14.10
N LYS A 54 1.24 1.23 -13.83
CA LYS A 54 0.36 0.50 -12.95
C LYS A 54 1.19 -0.13 -11.84
N PHE A 55 0.89 0.26 -10.61
CA PHE A 55 1.43 -0.39 -9.42
C PHE A 55 0.27 -0.82 -8.52
N GLU A 56 0.13 -2.13 -8.35
CA GLU A 56 -0.87 -2.75 -7.51
C GLU A 56 -0.19 -3.43 -6.32
N LEU A 57 -0.62 -3.07 -5.12
CA LEU A 57 -0.12 -3.62 -3.87
C LEU A 57 -1.28 -4.25 -3.11
N ARG A 58 -1.13 -5.52 -2.77
CA ARG A 58 -2.08 -6.27 -1.96
C ARG A 58 -1.37 -6.80 -0.74
N ILE A 59 -1.80 -6.33 0.42
CA ILE A 59 -1.22 -6.71 1.71
C ILE A 59 -2.20 -7.67 2.39
N PRO A 60 -1.83 -8.94 2.63
CA PRO A 60 -2.70 -9.90 3.26
C PRO A 60 -2.68 -9.72 4.79
N GLY A 61 -3.73 -10.24 5.43
CA GLY A 61 -3.91 -10.14 6.88
C GLY A 61 -4.39 -8.75 7.32
N SER A 62 -4.82 -8.67 8.58
CA SER A 62 -5.26 -7.40 9.17
C SER A 62 -4.08 -6.68 9.81
N LEU A 63 -3.84 -5.43 9.41
CA LEU A 63 -2.88 -4.55 10.10
C LEU A 63 -3.61 -3.79 11.20
N PRO A 64 -2.96 -3.46 12.33
CA PRO A 64 -3.62 -2.64 13.35
C PRO A 64 -4.13 -1.29 12.80
N LEU A 65 -3.30 -0.64 11.97
CA LEU A 65 -3.59 0.64 11.35
C LEU A 65 -3.08 0.66 9.90
N VAL A 66 -3.60 1.59 9.10
CA VAL A 66 -2.98 1.95 7.82
C VAL A 66 -1.58 2.53 8.11
N PRO A 67 -0.52 2.01 7.49
CA PRO A 67 0.84 2.52 7.68
C PRO A 67 0.93 4.00 7.28
N PRO A 68 1.39 4.91 8.17
CA PRO A 68 1.36 6.35 7.90
C PRO A 68 2.23 6.74 6.68
N ASP A 69 3.32 6.01 6.48
CA ASP A 69 4.25 6.22 5.38
C ASP A 69 3.72 5.69 4.03
N ILE A 70 2.54 5.07 3.97
CA ILE A 70 1.96 4.59 2.70
C ILE A 70 1.80 5.71 1.67
N GLY A 71 1.59 6.95 2.14
CA GLY A 71 1.49 8.15 1.30
C GLY A 71 2.77 8.45 0.51
N SER A 72 3.93 7.91 0.90
CA SER A 72 5.18 8.09 0.15
C SER A 72 5.25 7.23 -1.12
N LEU A 73 4.39 6.21 -1.26
CA LEU A 73 4.35 5.34 -2.43
C LEU A 73 3.62 6.02 -3.58
N ILE A 74 4.13 7.17 -4.04
CA ILE A 74 3.45 8.03 -5.03
C ILE A 74 3.15 7.33 -6.36
N ALA A 75 3.84 6.23 -6.69
CA ALA A 75 3.58 5.43 -7.88
C ALA A 75 2.37 4.49 -7.74
N LEU A 76 1.84 4.31 -6.52
CA LEU A 76 0.79 3.36 -6.21
C LEU A 76 -0.51 3.75 -6.90
N THR A 77 -1.09 2.78 -7.59
CA THR A 77 -2.32 2.98 -8.37
C THR A 77 -3.50 2.17 -7.84
N HIS A 78 -3.23 1.03 -7.24
CA HIS A 78 -4.22 0.12 -6.70
C HIS A 78 -3.71 -0.36 -5.34
N LEU A 79 -4.48 -0.09 -4.28
CA LEU A 79 -4.16 -0.54 -2.93
C LEU A 79 -5.28 -1.42 -2.40
N HIS A 80 -4.95 -2.64 -2.02
CA HIS A 80 -5.84 -3.52 -1.26
C HIS A 80 -5.22 -3.78 0.11
N ILE A 81 -5.92 -3.35 1.16
CA ILE A 81 -5.46 -3.49 2.54
C ILE A 81 -6.63 -3.78 3.47
N HIS A 82 -6.38 -4.63 4.47
CA HIS A 82 -7.28 -4.85 5.59
C HIS A 82 -6.61 -4.29 6.84
N VAL A 83 -7.35 -3.48 7.60
CA VAL A 83 -6.88 -2.89 8.85
C VAL A 83 -7.91 -3.06 9.98
N GLU A 84 -7.49 -2.96 11.23
CA GLU A 84 -8.43 -2.97 12.35
C GLU A 84 -9.14 -1.62 12.48
N ALA A 85 -8.40 -0.53 12.30
CA ALA A 85 -8.89 0.84 12.34
C ALA A 85 -8.17 1.77 11.34
N VAL A 86 -8.80 2.91 11.04
CA VAL A 86 -8.24 3.94 10.16
C VAL A 86 -8.29 5.28 10.88
N GLU A 87 -7.12 5.89 11.07
CA GLU A 87 -7.02 7.23 11.64
C GLU A 87 -7.22 8.31 10.57
N PRO A 88 -7.71 9.51 10.92
CA PRO A 88 -7.90 10.61 9.97
C PRO A 88 -6.64 10.95 9.15
N GLN A 89 -5.46 10.92 9.78
CA GLN A 89 -4.18 11.18 9.13
C GLN A 89 -3.87 10.14 8.04
N ALA A 90 -4.28 8.89 8.25
CA ALA A 90 -4.11 7.84 7.26
C ALA A 90 -5.06 8.02 6.07
N VAL A 91 -6.31 8.45 6.31
CA VAL A 91 -7.25 8.82 5.24
C VAL A 91 -6.64 9.90 4.36
N HIS A 92 -6.11 10.96 5.00
CA HIS A 92 -5.43 12.04 4.30
C HIS A 92 -4.19 11.57 3.52
N ALA A 93 -3.37 10.70 4.11
CA ALA A 93 -2.19 10.15 3.44
C ALA A 93 -2.57 9.31 2.20
N LEU A 94 -3.63 8.49 2.31
CA LEU A 94 -4.16 7.72 1.20
C LEU A 94 -4.71 8.61 0.08
N GLY A 95 -5.45 9.67 0.43
CA GLY A 95 -6.00 10.57 -0.57
C GLY A 95 -4.98 11.54 -1.17
N CYS A 96 -3.84 11.76 -0.51
CA CYS A 96 -2.70 12.45 -1.11
C CYS A 96 -1.96 11.63 -2.17
N LEU A 97 -2.23 10.33 -2.32
CA LEU A 97 -1.58 9.51 -3.34
C LEU A 97 -2.00 9.96 -4.75
N PRO A 98 -1.08 10.52 -5.55
CA PRO A 98 -1.43 11.24 -6.77
C PRO A 98 -1.83 10.33 -7.93
N ASN A 99 -1.59 9.02 -7.82
CA ASN A 99 -1.93 8.06 -8.87
C ASN A 99 -2.91 6.98 -8.39
N LEU A 100 -3.44 7.08 -7.15
CA LEU A 100 -4.33 6.06 -6.60
C LEU A 100 -5.68 6.11 -7.31
N VAL A 101 -5.96 5.06 -8.10
CA VAL A 101 -7.19 4.90 -8.89
C VAL A 101 -8.16 3.95 -8.21
N VAL A 102 -7.63 2.92 -7.54
CA VAL A 102 -8.42 1.91 -6.83
C VAL A 102 -7.96 1.80 -5.39
N LEU A 103 -8.90 1.92 -4.47
CA LEU A 103 -8.70 1.65 -3.05
C LEU A 103 -9.72 0.61 -2.60
N ARG A 104 -9.24 -0.54 -2.15
CA ARG A 104 -10.02 -1.51 -1.38
C ARG A 104 -9.51 -1.48 0.05
N LEU A 105 -10.39 -1.04 0.95
CA LEU A 105 -10.12 -0.88 2.36
C LEU A 105 -11.14 -1.70 3.16
N GLU A 106 -10.65 -2.73 3.83
CA GLU A 106 -11.45 -3.58 4.71
C GLU A 106 -11.15 -3.25 6.18
N LEU A 107 -12.18 -3.15 7.02
CA LEU A 107 -12.03 -2.89 8.45
C LEU A 107 -12.49 -4.07 9.30
N SER A 108 -11.68 -4.49 10.28
CA SER A 108 -12.08 -5.54 11.23
C SER A 108 -13.10 -5.05 12.27
N THR A 109 -13.05 -3.76 12.63
CA THR A 109 -13.92 -3.15 13.67
C THR A 109 -14.83 -2.08 13.07
N ASP A 110 -15.56 -1.34 13.94
CA ASP A 110 -16.66 -0.45 13.57
C ASP A 110 -16.36 0.37 12.30
N PRO A 111 -17.11 0.16 11.20
CA PRO A 111 -16.73 0.61 9.87
C PRO A 111 -17.07 2.10 9.66
N THR A 112 -16.68 2.96 10.59
CA THR A 112 -16.81 4.41 10.41
C THR A 112 -15.53 4.97 9.80
N LEU A 113 -15.53 5.17 8.47
CA LEU A 113 -14.51 5.94 7.77
C LEU A 113 -15.00 7.37 7.55
N THR A 114 -14.38 8.33 8.23
CA THR A 114 -14.66 9.75 8.00
C THR A 114 -13.72 10.29 6.93
N VAL A 115 -14.28 10.93 5.90
CA VAL A 115 -13.54 11.61 4.83
C VAL A 115 -13.96 13.07 4.79
N CYS A 116 -12.99 13.97 4.84
CA CYS A 116 -13.13 15.41 4.72
C CYS A 116 -12.78 15.87 3.30
N GLY A 117 -13.31 17.02 2.87
CA GLY A 117 -13.03 17.58 1.54
C GLY A 117 -11.54 17.90 1.28
N THR A 118 -10.72 17.95 2.34
CA THR A 118 -9.27 18.17 2.28
C THR A 118 -8.46 16.87 2.18
N ASP A 119 -9.09 15.71 2.28
CA ASP A 119 -8.37 14.43 2.35
C ASP A 119 -7.81 13.97 1.01
N GLY A 120 -8.15 14.66 -0.08
CA GLY A 120 -7.62 14.38 -1.41
C GLY A 120 -8.49 13.41 -2.20
N PHE A 121 -7.89 12.37 -2.78
CA PHE A 121 -8.50 11.39 -3.70
C PHE A 121 -8.82 11.93 -5.10
N GLN A 122 -8.01 12.86 -5.61
CA GLN A 122 -8.22 13.49 -6.93
C GLN A 122 -8.27 12.50 -8.10
N CYS A 123 -7.60 11.35 -7.99
CA CYS A 123 -7.52 10.35 -9.05
C CYS A 123 -8.33 9.08 -8.76
N LEU A 124 -8.97 8.97 -7.58
CA LEU A 124 -9.68 7.77 -7.18
C LEU A 124 -10.93 7.60 -8.05
N LYS A 125 -11.09 6.41 -8.63
CA LYS A 125 -12.24 6.05 -9.47
C LYS A 125 -13.07 4.93 -8.89
N VAL A 126 -12.42 4.04 -8.13
CA VAL A 126 -13.07 2.89 -7.55
C VAL A 126 -12.69 2.83 -6.08
N PHE A 127 -13.71 2.88 -5.23
CA PHE A 127 -13.57 2.77 -3.79
C PHE A 127 -14.42 1.60 -3.30
N TRP A 128 -13.76 0.62 -2.67
CA TRP A 128 -14.41 -0.48 -1.98
C TRP A 128 -14.17 -0.30 -0.49
N TYR A 129 -15.27 -0.27 0.25
CA TYR A 129 -15.28 -0.15 1.68
C TYR A 129 -16.19 -1.21 2.27
N GLY A 130 -15.70 -1.98 3.22
CA GLY A 130 -16.47 -3.04 3.86
C GLY A 130 -15.91 -3.43 5.22
N GLY A 131 -16.79 -3.87 6.10
CA GLY A 131 -16.38 -4.57 7.31
C GLY A 131 -15.93 -5.98 6.95
N GLY A 132 -14.86 -6.45 7.58
CA GLY A 132 -14.41 -7.84 7.61
C GLY A 132 -15.41 -8.69 8.38
N GLY A 133 -16.64 -8.80 7.85
CA GLY A 133 -17.52 -9.88 8.22
C GLY A 133 -16.85 -11.15 7.74
N ASN A 134 -16.35 -11.95 8.68
CA ASN A 134 -15.95 -13.33 8.41
C ASN A 134 -17.16 -14.02 7.75
N GLY A 135 -17.14 -14.07 6.42
CA GLY A 135 -17.88 -15.07 5.69
C GLY A 135 -17.20 -16.40 5.99
N ILE A 136 -17.95 -17.27 6.67
CA ILE A 136 -17.71 -18.68 7.07
C ILE A 136 -16.67 -18.95 8.16
#